data_AF-A0A7V2WE23-F1
#
_entry.id   AF-A0A7V2WE23-F1
#
_cell.length_a   1.000
_cell.length_b   1.000
_cell.length_c   1.000
_cell.angle_alpha   90.00
_cell.angle_beta   90.00
_cell.angle_gamma   90.00
#
_symmetry.space_group_name_H-M   'P 1'
#
loop_
_entity.id
_entity.type
_entity.pdbx_description
1 polymer ?
#
loop_
_entity_poly.entity_id
_entity_poly.type
_entity_poly.pdbx_seq_one_letter_code
_entity_poly.pdbx_strand_id
1 'polypeptide(L)'
;MGNKNKLQRFAENLTFSNLFQYRYEEVVNGFYLKGKWKQEFFKNNHPLTLELGCGKGEYTVGMARRYPEKNFIGVDIKGARMWRGLKTAREENLRNVAFVRTRIELAEYYLGEKEVDTLWIT
;
A
#
# COMPACT_ATOMS: atom_id res chain seq x y z
N MET A 1 4.41 -24.50 12.70
CA MET A 1 4.86 -24.38 11.29
C MET A 1 4.96 -22.92 10.80
N GLY A 2 5.40 -21.94 11.63
CA GLY A 2 5.29 -20.51 11.29
C GLY A 2 6.53 -19.80 10.74
N ASN A 3 7.74 -20.35 10.90
CA ASN A 3 8.98 -19.61 10.66
C ASN A 3 9.70 -19.94 9.34
N LYS A 4 9.51 -21.12 8.73
CA LYS A 4 10.25 -21.50 7.50
C LYS A 4 9.92 -20.62 6.29
N ASN A 5 8.71 -20.06 6.22
CA ASN A 5 8.27 -19.32 5.04
C ASN A 5 8.39 -17.79 5.20
N LYS A 6 8.79 -17.30 6.39
CA LYS A 6 8.85 -15.85 6.65
C LYS A 6 9.93 -15.17 5.79
N LEU A 7 11.13 -15.74 5.73
CA LEU A 7 12.23 -15.22 4.90
C LEU A 7 11.87 -15.23 3.41
N GLN A 8 11.24 -16.30 2.94
CA GLN A 8 10.77 -16.41 1.55
C GLN A 8 9.75 -15.31 1.21
N ARG A 9 8.78 -15.06 2.09
CA ARG A 9 7.80 -13.97 1.91
C ARG A 9 8.44 -12.59 1.88
N PHE A 10 9.46 -12.36 2.71
CA PHE A 10 10.22 -11.11 2.67
C PHE A 10 11.02 -10.94 1.38
N ALA A 11 11.62 -12.01 0.86
CA ALA A 11 12.31 -11.97 -0.42
C ALA A 11 11.33 -11.67 -1.57
N GLU A 12 10.16 -12.31 -1.58
CA GLU A 12 9.13 -12.07 -2.59
C GLU A 12 8.53 -10.67 -2.51
N ASN A 13 8.42 -10.10 -1.31
CA ASN A 13 7.98 -8.72 -1.11
C ASN A 13 8.78 -7.71 -1.95
N LEU A 14 10.08 -7.93 -2.12
CA LEU A 14 10.95 -7.07 -2.93
C LEU A 14 10.63 -7.13 -4.44
N THR A 15 9.83 -8.10 -4.88
CA THR A 15 9.43 -8.28 -6.28
C THR A 15 8.09 -7.63 -6.62
N PHE A 16 7.33 -7.17 -5.61
CA PHE A 16 6.02 -6.57 -5.82
C PHE A 16 6.15 -5.08 -6.12
N SER A 17 5.77 -4.67 -7.34
CA SER A 17 5.80 -3.27 -7.77
C SER A 17 4.81 -2.37 -7.03
N ASN A 18 3.79 -2.97 -6.40
CA ASN A 18 2.81 -2.28 -5.57
C ASN A 18 3.16 -2.27 -4.08
N LEU A 19 4.40 -2.62 -3.71
CA LEU A 19 4.90 -2.53 -2.34
C LEU A 19 5.93 -1.40 -2.20
N PHE A 20 5.65 -0.51 -1.27
CA PHE A 20 6.43 0.67 -0.94
C PHE A 20 7.00 0.49 0.48
N GLN A 21 8.28 0.15 0.60
CA GLN A 21 8.95 -0.04 1.90
C GLN A 21 10.11 0.93 2.03
N TYR A 22 10.03 1.81 3.02
CA TYR A 22 11.01 2.88 3.22
C TYR A 22 11.41 2.97 4.68
N ARG A 23 12.65 3.40 4.90
CA ARG A 23 13.15 3.82 6.20
C ARG A 23 12.61 5.21 6.53
N TYR A 24 12.66 5.56 7.80
CA TYR A 24 12.17 6.85 8.29
C TYR A 24 12.79 8.01 7.53
N GLU A 25 14.12 7.99 7.34
CA GLU A 25 14.89 9.05 6.69
C GLU A 25 14.51 9.22 5.21
N GLU A 26 14.13 8.13 4.53
CA GLU A 26 13.73 8.15 3.12
C GLU A 26 12.35 8.77 2.92
N VAL A 27 11.50 8.69 3.95
CA VAL A 27 10.15 9.26 3.94
C VAL A 27 10.19 10.75 4.31
N VAL A 28 10.93 11.11 5.36
CA VAL A 28 10.90 12.49 5.88
C VAL A 28 11.70 13.49 5.05
N ASN A 29 12.70 13.06 4.28
CA ASN A 29 13.53 13.93 3.44
C ASN A 29 12.91 14.28 2.08
N GLY A 30 11.61 14.01 1.90
CA GLY A 30 10.89 14.31 0.66
C GLY A 30 10.60 13.05 -0.15
N PHE A 31 9.50 12.39 0.20
CA PHE A 31 9.05 11.21 -0.52
C PHE A 31 8.58 11.54 -1.94
N TYR A 32 9.11 10.84 -2.94
CA TYR A 32 8.92 11.19 -4.36
C TYR A 32 7.46 11.08 -4.86
N LEU A 33 6.62 10.26 -4.23
CA LEU A 33 5.18 10.17 -4.57
C LEU A 33 4.29 11.09 -3.73
N LYS A 34 4.83 11.88 -2.79
CA LYS A 34 4.02 12.79 -1.98
C LYS A 34 3.23 13.74 -2.89
N GLY A 35 1.89 13.67 -2.84
CA GLY A 35 0.99 14.48 -3.67
C GLY A 35 0.91 14.03 -5.13
N LYS A 36 1.46 12.86 -5.47
CA LYS A 36 1.59 12.36 -6.85
C LYS A 36 1.14 10.90 -7.01
N TRP A 37 0.51 10.27 -6.02
CA TRP A 37 0.11 8.86 -6.09
C TRP A 37 -0.81 8.56 -7.27
N LYS A 38 -1.81 9.41 -7.49
CA LYS A 38 -2.79 9.26 -8.59
C LYS A 38 -2.09 9.33 -9.95
N GLN A 39 -1.23 10.33 -10.15
CA GLN A 39 -0.57 10.61 -11.44
C GLN A 39 0.64 9.71 -11.69
N GLU A 40 1.44 9.41 -10.66
CA GLU A 40 2.73 8.74 -10.83
C GLU A 40 2.71 7.24 -10.57
N PHE A 41 1.81 6.75 -9.70
CA PHE A 41 1.67 5.33 -9.45
C PHE A 41 0.43 4.75 -10.14
N PHE A 42 -0.75 5.26 -9.82
CA PHE A 42 -2.02 4.72 -10.35
C PHE A 42 -2.29 5.13 -11.81
N LYS A 43 -1.61 6.15 -12.31
CA LYS A 43 -1.70 6.68 -13.69
C LYS A 43 -3.15 7.03 -14.08
N ASN A 44 -3.93 7.55 -13.14
CA ASN A 44 -5.32 7.95 -13.34
C ASN A 44 -5.70 9.09 -12.35
N ASN A 45 -6.96 9.55 -12.39
CA ASN A 45 -7.48 10.58 -11.47
C ASN A 45 -8.61 10.05 -10.56
N HIS A 46 -8.67 8.73 -10.35
CA HIS A 46 -9.70 8.12 -9.50
C HIS A 46 -9.54 8.54 -8.03
N PRO A 47 -10.65 8.53 -7.25
CA PRO A 47 -10.59 8.75 -5.81
C PRO A 47 -9.63 7.78 -5.13
N LEU A 48 -8.85 8.27 -4.17
CA LEU A 48 -7.86 7.53 -3.42
C LEU A 48 -8.37 7.27 -2.00
N THR A 49 -8.47 5.99 -1.65
CA THR A 49 -8.79 5.53 -0.30
C THR A 49 -7.52 5.08 0.41
N LEU A 50 -7.32 5.55 1.64
CA LEU A 50 -6.25 5.11 2.52
C LEU A 50 -6.81 4.22 3.64
N GLU A 51 -6.27 3.01 3.78
CA GLU A 51 -6.55 2.12 4.91
C GLU A 51 -5.36 2.13 5.89
N LEU A 52 -5.59 2.61 7.11
CA LEU A 52 -4.61 2.60 8.19
C LEU A 52 -4.75 1.30 8.99
N GLY A 53 -3.68 0.51 9.06
CA GLY A 53 -3.66 -0.76 9.79
C GLY A 53 -4.12 -1.96 8.97
N CYS A 54 -3.80 -2.01 7.67
CA CYS A 54 -4.40 -2.97 6.73
C CYS A 54 -4.08 -4.45 7.00
N GLY A 55 -3.12 -4.77 7.89
CA GLY A 55 -2.80 -6.13 8.30
C GLY A 55 -2.40 -7.03 7.13
N LYS A 56 -3.31 -7.91 6.71
CA LYS A 56 -3.10 -8.80 5.56
C LYS A 56 -3.44 -8.17 4.21
N GLY A 57 -4.08 -7.01 4.20
CA GLY A 57 -4.57 -6.33 3.00
C GLY A 57 -5.86 -6.90 2.43
N GLU A 58 -6.59 -7.73 3.19
CA GLU A 58 -7.81 -8.39 2.71
C GLU A 58 -8.91 -7.38 2.37
N TYR A 59 -9.07 -6.34 3.20
CA TYR A 59 -10.05 -5.29 2.97
C TYR A 59 -9.64 -4.38 1.80
N THR A 60 -8.41 -3.84 1.81
CA THR A 60 -7.80 -3.10 0.68
C THR A 60 -8.04 -3.80 -0.67
N VAL A 61 -7.67 -5.09 -0.77
CA VAL A 61 -7.77 -5.87 -2.00
C VAL A 61 -9.23 -6.17 -2.37
N GLY A 62 -10.06 -6.53 -1.39
CA GLY A 62 -11.48 -6.81 -1.63
C GLY A 62 -12.21 -5.59 -2.20
N MET A 63 -11.89 -4.40 -1.69
CA MET A 63 -12.49 -3.16 -2.15
C MET A 63 -11.96 -2.73 -3.52
N ALA A 64 -10.68 -2.93 -3.78
CA ALA A 64 -10.12 -2.69 -5.11
C ALA A 64 -10.70 -3.59 -6.20
N ARG A 65 -10.98 -4.85 -5.87
CA ARG A 65 -11.69 -5.78 -6.76
C ARG A 65 -13.11 -5.31 -7.04
N ARG A 66 -13.81 -4.80 -6.02
CA ARG A 66 -15.21 -4.36 -6.12
C ARG A 66 -15.37 -3.02 -6.82
N TYR A 67 -14.38 -2.13 -6.71
CA TYR A 67 -14.43 -0.75 -7.19
C TYR A 67 -13.20 -0.43 -8.05
N PRO A 68 -13.12 -0.93 -9.29
CA PRO A 68 -12.00 -0.66 -10.21
C PRO A 68 -11.82 0.83 -10.54
N GLU A 69 -12.86 1.63 -10.36
CA GLU A 69 -12.88 3.10 -10.53
C GLU A 69 -12.36 3.88 -9.32
N LYS A 70 -11.78 3.20 -8.32
CA LYS A 70 -11.15 3.80 -7.14
C LYS A 70 -9.76 3.22 -6.93
N ASN A 71 -8.88 4.02 -6.35
CA ASN A 71 -7.53 3.61 -5.94
C ASN A 71 -7.50 3.33 -4.43
N PHE A 72 -6.70 2.35 -4.02
CA PHE A 72 -6.59 1.94 -2.63
C PHE A 72 -5.13 1.84 -2.20
N ILE A 73 -4.79 2.41 -1.05
CA ILE A 73 -3.49 2.24 -0.38
C ILE A 73 -3.72 1.64 1.00
N GLY A 74 -3.14 0.46 1.26
CA GLY A 74 -3.10 -0.14 2.59
C GLY A 74 -1.78 0.19 3.30
N VAL A 75 -1.85 0.63 4.56
CA VAL A 75 -0.66 0.97 5.37
C VAL A 75 -0.54 0.05 6.56
N ASP A 76 0.60 -0.60 6.74
CA ASP A 76 0.93 -1.35 7.96
C ASP A 76 2.45 -1.46 8.17
N ILE A 77 2.90 -1.39 9.41
CA ILE A 77 4.33 -1.53 9.76
C ILE A 77 4.83 -2.98 9.60
N LYS A 78 3.94 -3.97 9.72
CA LYS A 78 4.24 -5.42 9.70
C LYS A 78 4.12 -5.99 8.28
N GLY A 79 5.10 -5.69 7.43
CA GLY A 79 5.12 -6.14 6.03
C GLY A 79 5.01 -7.66 5.77
N ALA A 80 5.34 -8.51 6.74
CA ALA A 80 5.13 -9.95 6.63
C ALA A 80 3.64 -10.35 6.56
N ARG A 81 2.74 -9.53 7.10
CA ARG A 81 1.29 -9.75 7.04
C ARG A 81 0.74 -9.33 5.67
N MET A 82 1.19 -8.19 5.15
CA MET A 82 0.76 -7.64 3.86
C MET A 82 1.08 -8.53 2.66
N TRP A 83 2.07 -9.43 2.78
CA TRP A 83 2.45 -10.38 1.71
C TRP A 83 1.24 -11.08 1.09
N ARG A 84 0.21 -11.42 1.89
CA ARG A 84 -0.99 -12.09 1.36
C ARG A 84 -1.75 -11.18 0.39
N GLY A 85 -2.04 -9.95 0.79
CA GLY A 85 -2.73 -8.96 -0.06
C GLY A 85 -1.92 -8.58 -1.29
N LEU A 86 -0.61 -8.41 -1.15
CA LEU A 86 0.31 -8.15 -2.26
C LEU A 86 0.28 -9.27 -3.31
N LYS A 87 0.40 -10.51 -2.85
CA LYS A 87 0.35 -11.68 -3.71
C LYS A 87 -0.99 -11.79 -4.43
N THR A 88 -2.10 -11.62 -3.70
CA THR A 88 -3.45 -11.64 -4.30
C THR A 88 -3.61 -10.53 -5.35
N ALA A 89 -3.19 -9.30 -5.05
CA ALA A 89 -3.26 -8.19 -6.01
C ALA A 89 -2.45 -8.46 -7.29
N ARG A 90 -1.29 -9.11 -7.17
CA ARG A 90 -0.49 -9.54 -8.33
C ARG A 90 -1.16 -10.66 -9.13
N GLU A 91 -1.64 -11.71 -8.46
CA GLU A 91 -2.30 -12.86 -9.07
C GLU A 91 -3.57 -12.46 -9.82
N GLU A 92 -4.32 -11.50 -9.28
CA GLU A 92 -5.54 -10.95 -9.88
C GLU A 92 -5.29 -9.74 -10.80
N ASN A 93 -4.03 -9.34 -10.99
CA ASN A 93 -3.63 -8.20 -11.82
C ASN A 93 -4.38 -6.89 -11.46
N LEU A 94 -4.59 -6.65 -10.16
CA LEU A 94 -5.21 -5.43 -9.65
C LEU A 94 -4.21 -4.26 -9.74
N ARG A 95 -4.54 -3.28 -10.58
CA ARG A 95 -3.69 -2.10 -10.83
C ARG A 95 -4.04 -0.90 -9.96
N ASN A 96 -5.13 -0.99 -9.21
CA ASN A 96 -5.67 0.06 -8.34
C ASN A 96 -5.38 -0.19 -6.85
N VAL A 97 -4.33 -0.96 -6.53
CA VAL A 97 -3.90 -1.27 -5.16
C VAL A 97 -2.41 -0.97 -4.97
N ALA A 98 -2.08 -0.26 -3.88
CA ALA A 98 -0.73 -0.14 -3.35
C ALA A 98 -0.69 -0.51 -1.86
N PHE A 99 0.50 -0.88 -1.38
CA PHE A 99 0.78 -1.10 0.03
C PHE A 99 2.00 -0.30 0.46
N VAL A 100 1.87 0.44 1.56
CA VAL A 100 2.97 1.19 2.16
C VAL A 100 3.34 0.57 3.49
N ARG A 101 4.58 0.07 3.60
CA ARG A 101 5.11 -0.45 4.84
C ARG A 101 5.81 0.64 5.63
N THR A 102 5.06 1.32 6.48
CA THR A 102 5.60 2.39 7.33
C THR A 102 4.74 2.60 8.59
N ARG A 103 5.16 3.52 9.44
CA ARG A 103 4.38 4.03 10.58
C ARG A 103 3.26 4.94 10.06
N ILE A 104 2.03 4.74 10.54
CA ILE A 104 0.86 5.53 10.11
C ILE A 104 1.04 7.04 10.41
N GLU A 105 1.81 7.36 11.44
CA GLU A 105 2.16 8.72 11.86
C GLU A 105 2.99 9.45 10.79
N LEU A 106 3.54 8.74 9.81
CA LEU A 106 4.30 9.30 8.71
C LEU A 106 3.44 9.61 7.47
N ALA A 107 2.12 9.44 7.55
CA ALA A 107 1.18 9.68 6.45
C ALA A 107 1.45 11.01 5.73
N GLU A 108 1.65 12.10 6.48
CA GLU A 108 1.87 13.44 5.94
C GLU A 108 3.19 13.59 5.16
N TYR A 109 4.13 12.65 5.31
CA TYR A 109 5.42 12.70 4.62
C TYR A 109 5.38 11.95 3.28
N TYR A 110 4.46 11.01 3.09
CA TYR A 110 4.30 10.29 1.83
C TYR A 110 2.99 10.59 1.10
N LEU A 111 2.07 11.34 1.72
CA LEU A 111 0.83 11.83 1.10
C LEU A 111 0.84 13.36 1.04
N GLY A 112 0.31 13.91 -0.04
CA GLY A 112 0.13 15.34 -0.25
C GLY A 112 -1.13 15.88 0.41
N GLU A 113 -1.22 17.20 0.47
CA GLU A 113 -2.42 17.87 0.96
C GLU A 113 -3.64 17.50 0.11
N LYS A 114 -4.75 17.09 0.76
CA LYS A 114 -6.01 16.70 0.10
C LYS A 114 -5.87 15.60 -0.96
N GLU A 115 -4.80 14.80 -0.90
CA GLU A 115 -4.57 13.73 -1.88
C GLU A 115 -5.49 12.52 -1.67
N VAL A 116 -5.88 12.27 -0.42
CA VAL A 116 -6.76 11.17 0.01
C VAL A 116 -8.21 11.65 0.08
N ASP A 117 -9.10 10.95 -0.61
CA ASP A 117 -10.54 11.25 -0.65
C ASP A 117 -11.31 10.51 0.44
N THR A 118 -10.79 9.39 0.95
CA THR A 118 -11.44 8.58 1.98
C THR A 118 -10.41 7.91 2.87
N LEU A 119 -10.65 7.93 4.18
CA LEU A 119 -9.80 7.28 5.19
C LEU A 119 -10.57 6.14 5.88
N TRP A 120 -9.94 4.99 6.00
CA TRP A 120 -10.44 3.82 6.73
C TRP A 120 -9.50 3.43 7.87
N ILE A 121 -10.10 2.94 8.95
CA ILE A 121 -9.41 2.37 10.12
C ILE A 121 -10.07 1.01 10.38
N THR A 122 -9.27 -0.06 10.42
CA THR A 122 -9.73 -1.46 10.52
C THR A 122 -9.05 -2.23 11.64
#